data_AF-A0A2A4QVQ6-F1
#
_entry.id   AF-A0A2A4QVQ6-F1
#
_cell.length_a   1.000
_cell.length_b   1.000
_cell.length_c   1.000
_cell.angle_alpha   90.00
_cell.angle_beta   90.00
_cell.angle_gamma   90.00
#
_symmetry.space_group_name_H-M   'P 1'
#
loop_
_entity.id
_entity.type
_entity.pdbx_description
1 polymer ?
#
loop_
_entity_poly.entity_id
_entity_poly.type
_entity_poly.pdbx_seq_one_letter_code
_entity_poly.pdbx_strand_id
1 'polypeptide(L)'
;MESFEIIVRQAMLYSFPLLFTLTVIPMLEARYFKVAPQWFWHGAWLPFVVSVVFIRGMIIGLPKPQRQGLQAALLRFGLHTVLCLLGFILYTWALQHAPPTGLPPLHHWWAKVLMYLNLCLMGLHLLPLPSMVMGELLFYFSPLKIFAPWLRSRTFFILIPILFLLVTPLLDILLGGNIVFPVYEQLASWATAF
;
A
#
# COMPACT_ATOMS: atom_id res chain seq x y z
N MET A 1 -27.05 12.81 11.21
CA MET A 1 -26.39 13.63 10.16
C MET A 1 -24.87 13.71 10.38
N GLU A 2 -24.41 13.87 11.62
CA GLU A 2 -22.97 13.90 11.98
C GLU A 2 -22.15 12.73 11.42
N SER A 3 -22.63 11.49 11.53
CA SER A 3 -21.92 10.32 10.99
C SER A 3 -21.77 10.36 9.47
N PHE A 4 -22.74 10.92 8.75
CA PHE A 4 -22.68 11.04 7.29
C PHE A 4 -21.65 12.10 6.86
N GLU A 5 -21.60 13.22 7.57
CA GLU A 5 -20.59 14.26 7.34
C GLU A 5 -19.17 13.76 7.58
N ILE A 6 -18.96 12.98 8.66
CA ILE A 6 -17.68 12.32 8.93
C ILE A 6 -17.30 11.40 7.76
N ILE A 7 -18.22 10.55 7.30
CA ILE A 7 -17.95 9.63 6.19
C ILE A 7 -17.56 10.39 4.92
N VAL A 8 -18.31 11.43 4.55
CA VAL A 8 -18.02 12.24 3.36
C VAL A 8 -16.66 12.94 3.48
N ARG A 9 -16.34 13.47 4.67
CA ARG A 9 -15.04 14.10 4.94
C ARG A 9 -13.89 13.11 4.81
N GLN A 10 -14.01 11.92 5.41
CA GLN A 10 -13.01 10.86 5.27
C GLN A 10 -12.90 10.40 3.81
N ALA A 11 -14.01 10.22 3.10
CA ALA A 11 -13.97 9.87 1.68
C ALA A 11 -13.19 10.91 0.85
N MET A 12 -13.42 12.21 1.06
CA MET A 12 -12.70 13.28 0.35
C MET A 12 -11.22 13.35 0.72
N LEU A 13 -10.87 13.14 1.99
CA LEU A 13 -9.48 13.24 2.47
C LEU A 13 -8.60 12.08 1.97
N TYR A 14 -9.16 10.88 1.85
CA TYR A 14 -8.38 9.68 1.52
C TYR A 14 -8.52 9.21 0.07
N SER A 15 -9.60 9.59 -0.63
CA SER A 15 -9.85 9.12 -2.00
C SER A 15 -8.77 9.53 -2.98
N PHE A 16 -8.34 10.80 -3.00
CA PHE A 16 -7.39 11.27 -4.01
C PHE A 16 -6.02 10.58 -3.91
N PRO A 17 -5.29 10.63 -2.76
CA PRO A 17 -3.99 9.97 -2.66
C PRO A 17 -4.04 8.48 -2.95
N LEU A 18 -5.14 7.84 -2.56
CA LEU A 18 -5.35 6.44 -2.81
C LEU A 18 -5.60 6.14 -4.28
N LEU A 19 -6.58 6.78 -4.90
CA LEU A 19 -6.90 6.58 -6.32
C LEU A 19 -5.68 6.89 -7.18
N PHE A 20 -4.93 7.94 -6.83
CA PHE A 20 -3.68 8.28 -7.48
C PHE A 20 -2.67 7.13 -7.37
N THR A 21 -2.39 6.65 -6.16
CA THR A 21 -1.46 5.54 -5.93
C THR A 21 -1.89 4.25 -6.62
N LEU A 22 -3.17 3.87 -6.51
CA LEU A 22 -3.73 2.65 -7.10
C LEU A 22 -3.86 2.73 -8.62
N THR A 23 -3.74 3.91 -9.23
CA THR A 23 -3.78 4.08 -10.69
C THR A 23 -2.38 4.19 -11.26
N VAL A 24 -1.54 5.06 -10.70
CA VAL A 24 -0.19 5.35 -11.22
C VAL A 24 0.70 4.12 -11.11
N ILE A 25 0.69 3.41 -9.98
CA ILE A 25 1.58 2.26 -9.77
C ILE A 25 1.28 1.14 -10.77
N PRO A 26 0.02 0.66 -10.93
CA PRO A 26 -0.27 -0.38 -11.93
C PRO A 26 -0.07 0.08 -13.37
N MET A 27 -0.28 1.37 -13.69
CA MET A 27 0.00 1.90 -15.02
C MET A 27 1.50 1.86 -15.35
N LEU A 28 2.34 2.28 -14.41
CA LEU A 28 3.80 2.23 -14.57
C LEU A 28 4.30 0.79 -14.63
N GLU A 29 3.76 -0.11 -13.80
CA GLU A 29 4.05 -1.53 -13.84
C GLU A 29 3.66 -2.15 -15.20
N ALA A 30 2.44 -1.86 -15.67
CA ALA A 30 1.94 -2.33 -16.95
C ALA A 30 2.82 -1.88 -18.12
N ARG A 31 3.27 -0.61 -18.08
CA ARG A 31 4.22 -0.06 -19.06
C ARG A 31 5.56 -0.76 -19.01
N TYR A 32 6.11 -0.99 -17.80
CA TYR A 32 7.41 -1.64 -17.62
C TYR A 32 7.40 -3.09 -18.15
N PHE A 33 6.36 -3.86 -17.83
CA PHE A 33 6.22 -5.25 -18.26
C PHE A 33 5.55 -5.44 -19.61
N LYS A 34 5.15 -4.35 -20.29
CA LYS A 34 4.42 -4.36 -21.57
C LYS A 34 3.16 -5.23 -21.54
N VAL A 35 2.44 -5.20 -20.42
CA VAL A 35 1.17 -5.93 -20.23
C VAL A 35 0.00 -4.94 -20.20
N ALA A 36 -1.19 -5.39 -20.59
CA ALA A 36 -2.38 -4.55 -20.47
C ALA A 36 -2.66 -4.28 -18.97
N PRO A 37 -2.88 -3.02 -18.56
CA PRO A 37 -3.20 -2.71 -17.17
C PRO A 37 -4.50 -3.39 -16.78
N GLN A 38 -4.45 -4.26 -15.77
CA GLN A 38 -5.65 -4.73 -15.08
C GLN A 38 -6.17 -3.60 -14.18
N TRP A 39 -7.21 -2.90 -14.63
CA TRP A 39 -7.79 -1.73 -13.95
C TRP A 39 -8.63 -2.12 -12.72
N PHE A 40 -8.92 -1.10 -11.90
CA PHE A 40 -9.76 -1.04 -10.70
C PHE A 40 -11.16 -1.72 -10.79
N TRP A 41 -11.66 -1.99 -12.00
CA TRP A 41 -13.03 -2.41 -12.26
C TRP A 41 -13.37 -3.86 -11.89
N HIS A 42 -12.39 -4.70 -11.56
CA HIS A 42 -12.62 -6.13 -11.23
C HIS A 42 -12.76 -6.39 -9.72
N GLY A 43 -13.44 -5.51 -8.98
CA GLY A 43 -13.65 -5.67 -7.54
C GLY A 43 -12.44 -5.34 -6.66
N ALA A 44 -11.36 -4.80 -7.24
CA ALA A 44 -10.19 -4.32 -6.49
C ALA A 44 -10.50 -3.12 -5.57
N TRP A 45 -11.67 -2.51 -5.73
CA TRP A 45 -12.19 -1.41 -4.92
C TRP A 45 -12.87 -1.88 -3.62
N LEU A 46 -13.24 -3.17 -3.51
CA LEU A 46 -13.96 -3.69 -2.34
C LEU A 46 -13.09 -3.64 -1.06
N PRO A 47 -11.79 -4.05 -1.10
CA PRO A 47 -10.89 -3.87 0.05
C PRO A 47 -10.68 -2.39 0.40
N PHE A 48 -10.79 -1.49 -0.59
CA PHE A 48 -10.72 -0.04 -0.39
C PHE A 48 -11.91 0.47 0.42
N VAL A 49 -13.14 0.12 0.04
CA VAL A 49 -14.34 0.48 0.81
C VAL A 49 -14.27 -0.11 2.21
N VAL A 50 -13.80 -1.35 2.34
CA VAL A 50 -13.61 -2.00 3.65
C VAL A 50 -12.53 -1.27 4.48
N SER A 51 -11.39 -0.86 3.91
CA SER A 51 -10.36 -0.13 4.66
C SER A 51 -10.75 1.29 5.08
N VAL A 52 -11.61 1.95 4.29
CA VAL A 52 -12.13 3.28 4.62
C VAL A 52 -13.24 3.20 5.65
N VAL A 53 -14.06 2.14 5.62
CA VAL A 53 -15.15 1.91 6.59
C VAL A 53 -14.63 1.33 7.90
N PHE A 54 -13.62 0.46 7.86
CA PHE A 54 -13.00 -0.16 9.01
C PHE A 54 -11.64 0.48 9.27
N ILE A 55 -11.66 1.54 10.08
CA ILE A 55 -10.53 2.30 10.63
C ILE A 55 -9.41 1.35 11.11
N ARG A 56 -8.48 1.00 10.22
CA ARG A 56 -7.26 0.27 10.58
C ARG A 56 -6.08 1.23 10.54
N GLY A 57 -5.09 0.97 11.39
CA GLY A 57 -3.84 1.72 11.41
C GLY A 57 -3.16 1.65 10.04
N MET A 58 -3.15 0.47 9.40
CA MET A 58 -2.64 0.32 8.05
C MET A 58 -3.72 0.23 6.98
N ILE A 59 -3.51 0.96 5.88
CA ILE A 59 -4.34 0.85 4.68
C ILE A 59 -3.87 -0.36 3.88
N ILE A 60 -4.70 -1.41 3.81
CA ILE A 60 -4.43 -2.61 3.02
C ILE A 60 -5.11 -2.46 1.65
N GLY A 61 -4.32 -2.11 0.65
CA GLY A 61 -4.69 -2.37 -0.74
C GLY A 61 -4.23 -3.77 -1.11
N LEU A 62 -5.11 -4.62 -1.64
CA LEU A 62 -4.72 -5.85 -2.32
C LEU A 62 -4.55 -5.53 -3.81
N PRO A 63 -3.39 -5.03 -4.28
CA PRO A 63 -3.19 -4.89 -5.70
C PRO A 63 -3.26 -6.29 -6.31
N LYS A 64 -4.11 -6.47 -7.31
CA LYS A 64 -3.99 -7.63 -8.19
C LYS A 64 -2.69 -7.42 -8.98
N PRO A 65 -1.61 -8.16 -8.69
CA PRO A 65 -0.34 -7.92 -9.33
C PRO A 65 -0.47 -8.08 -10.85
N GLN A 66 0.02 -7.12 -11.65
CA GLN A 66 0.07 -7.30 -13.12
C GLN A 66 0.97 -8.47 -13.47
N ARG A 67 2.09 -8.60 -12.73
CA ARG A 67 3.00 -9.73 -12.80
C ARG A 67 3.41 -10.19 -11.40
N GLN A 68 3.56 -11.50 -11.24
CA GLN A 68 4.11 -12.12 -10.03
C GLN A 68 5.64 -12.23 -10.13
N GLY A 69 6.32 -12.32 -9.00
CA GLY A 69 7.77 -12.52 -8.89
C GLY A 69 8.52 -11.34 -8.30
N LEU A 70 9.80 -11.57 -7.95
CA LEU A 70 10.63 -10.61 -7.23
C LEU A 70 10.79 -9.28 -7.98
N GLN A 71 11.02 -9.34 -9.29
CA GLN A 71 11.19 -8.13 -10.12
C GLN A 71 9.98 -7.20 -10.05
N ALA A 72 8.76 -7.75 -10.11
CA ALA A 72 7.54 -6.95 -10.03
C ALA A 72 7.33 -6.39 -8.61
N ALA A 73 7.65 -7.18 -7.58
CA ALA A 73 7.60 -6.71 -6.19
C ALA A 73 8.59 -5.57 -5.93
N LEU A 74 9.84 -5.70 -6.39
CA LEU A 74 10.86 -4.66 -6.29
C LEU A 74 10.48 -3.39 -7.05
N LEU A 75 9.91 -3.52 -8.25
CA LEU A 75 9.41 -2.38 -9.00
C LEU A 75 8.32 -1.63 -8.22
N ARG A 76 7.32 -2.34 -7.68
CA ARG A 76 6.26 -1.71 -6.87
C ARG A 76 6.82 -1.07 -5.62
N PHE A 77 7.72 -1.76 -4.91
CA PHE A 77 8.39 -1.21 -3.74
C PHE A 77 9.06 0.12 -4.09
N GLY A 78 9.89 0.15 -5.13
CA GLY A 78 10.56 1.37 -5.58
C GLY A 78 9.59 2.49 -5.99
N LEU A 79 8.53 2.16 -6.71
CA LEU A 79 7.52 3.14 -7.11
C LEU A 79 6.76 3.72 -5.89
N HIS A 80 6.43 2.90 -4.88
CA HIS A 80 5.87 3.38 -3.62
C HIS A 80 6.86 4.23 -2.83
N THR A 81 8.16 3.90 -2.84
CA THR A 81 9.20 4.75 -2.25
C THR A 81 9.22 6.13 -2.92
N VAL A 82 9.15 6.19 -4.26
CA VAL A 82 9.09 7.46 -5.00
C VAL A 82 7.85 8.27 -4.63
N LEU A 83 6.67 7.65 -4.58
CA LEU A 83 5.44 8.34 -4.19
C LEU A 83 5.44 8.78 -2.71
N CYS A 84 6.08 8.01 -1.83
CA CYS A 84 6.26 8.38 -0.44
C CYS A 84 7.14 9.65 -0.31
N LEU A 85 8.27 9.68 -1.01
CA LEU A 85 9.17 10.85 -1.06
C LEU A 85 8.48 12.07 -1.67
N LEU A 86 7.68 11.87 -2.73
CA LEU A 86 6.87 12.95 -3.30
C LEU A 86 5.86 13.49 -2.29
N GLY A 87 5.17 12.59 -1.56
CA GLY A 87 4.27 12.97 -0.47
C GLY A 87 4.98 13.76 0.63
N PHE A 88 6.19 13.34 1.02
CA PHE A 88 7.03 14.05 1.98
C PHE A 88 7.38 15.47 1.49
N ILE A 89 7.89 15.61 0.26
CA ILE A 89 8.24 16.93 -0.32
C ILE A 89 7.01 17.83 -0.40
N LEU A 90 5.87 17.30 -0.88
CA LEU A 90 4.61 18.04 -0.92
C LEU A 90 4.13 18.44 0.47
N TYR A 91 4.37 17.60 1.48
CA TYR A 91 3.97 17.87 2.86
C TYR A 91 4.82 18.99 3.46
N THR A 92 6.14 18.93 3.32
CA THR A 92 7.05 20.02 3.72
C THR A 92 6.68 21.33 3.02
N TRP A 93 6.47 21.29 1.69
CA TRP A 93 6.05 22.47 0.94
C TRP A 93 4.69 23.01 1.43
N ALA A 94 3.73 22.14 1.70
CA ALA A 94 2.43 22.52 2.21
C ALA A 94 2.52 23.20 3.59
N LEU A 95 3.39 22.72 4.48
CA LEU A 95 3.60 23.32 5.81
C LEU A 95 4.10 24.77 5.76
N GLN A 96 4.78 25.17 4.68
CA GLN A 96 5.26 26.54 4.48
C GLN A 96 4.15 27.51 4.04
N HIS A 97 2.95 27.01 3.69
CA HIS A 97 1.85 27.83 3.21
C HIS A 97 0.73 27.91 4.26
N ALA A 98 0.17 29.10 4.44
CA ALA A 98 -0.97 29.26 5.33
C ALA A 98 -2.18 28.51 4.77
N PRO A 99 -2.91 27.74 5.60
CA PRO A 99 -4.10 27.07 5.15
C PRO A 99 -5.18 28.10 4.76
N PRO A 100 -6.00 27.83 3.73
CA PRO A 100 -7.06 28.73 3.32
C PRO A 100 -8.06 28.93 4.48
N THR A 101 -8.35 30.19 4.79
CA THR A 101 -9.31 30.55 5.84
C THR A 101 -10.70 30.04 5.49
N GLY A 102 -11.33 29.30 6.41
CA GLY A 102 -12.70 28.78 6.25
C GLY A 102 -12.83 27.50 5.42
N LEU A 103 -11.72 26.93 4.91
CA LEU A 103 -11.71 25.66 4.20
C LEU A 103 -10.81 24.64 4.90
N PRO A 104 -11.13 23.32 4.82
CA PRO A 104 -10.21 22.31 5.31
C PRO A 104 -8.89 22.37 4.51
N PRO A 105 -7.72 22.20 5.14
CA PRO A 105 -6.43 22.26 4.46
C PRO A 105 -6.17 20.98 3.66
N LEU A 106 -6.93 20.78 2.58
CA LEU A 106 -6.93 19.54 1.80
C LEU A 106 -5.54 19.20 1.26
N HIS A 107 -4.75 20.20 0.87
CA HIS A 107 -3.38 20.01 0.38
C HIS A 107 -2.43 19.48 1.47
N HIS A 108 -2.56 19.91 2.73
CA HIS A 108 -1.79 19.34 3.85
C HIS A 108 -2.17 17.88 4.05
N TRP A 109 -3.47 17.60 4.04
CA TRP A 109 -3.99 16.26 4.26
C TRP A 109 -3.62 15.31 3.14
N TRP A 110 -3.79 15.70 1.88
CA TRP A 110 -3.46 14.84 0.75
C TRP A 110 -1.98 14.55 0.68
N ALA A 111 -1.10 15.52 0.94
CA ALA A 111 0.34 15.27 0.96
C ALA A 111 0.73 14.29 2.08
N LYS A 112 0.21 14.52 3.30
CA LYS A 112 0.41 13.64 4.45
C LYS A 112 -0.13 12.22 4.22
N VAL A 113 -1.35 12.10 3.67
CA VAL A 113 -1.97 10.81 3.36
C VAL A 113 -1.24 10.12 2.22
N LEU A 114 -0.76 10.84 1.20
CA LEU A 114 0.04 10.26 0.11
C LEU A 114 1.35 9.66 0.65
N MET A 115 2.05 10.40 1.51
CA MET A 115 3.26 9.93 2.20
C MET A 115 2.94 8.68 3.04
N TYR A 116 1.96 8.76 3.94
CA TYR A 116 1.60 7.69 4.85
C TYR A 116 1.13 6.42 4.13
N LEU A 117 0.20 6.57 3.17
CA LEU A 117 -0.32 5.46 2.38
C LEU A 117 0.80 4.71 1.66
N ASN A 118 1.69 5.43 0.99
CA ASN A 118 2.77 4.79 0.24
C ASN A 118 3.81 4.15 1.16
N LEU A 119 4.01 4.69 2.36
CA LEU A 119 4.80 4.04 3.40
C LEU A 119 4.14 2.73 3.89
N CYS A 120 2.83 2.73 4.14
CA CYS A 120 2.08 1.50 4.45
C CYS A 120 2.24 0.45 3.34
N LEU A 121 2.04 0.86 2.07
CA LEU A 121 2.14 -0.05 0.93
C LEU A 121 3.58 -0.55 0.74
N MET A 122 4.59 0.28 0.99
CA MET A 122 6.00 -0.14 1.01
C MET A 122 6.25 -1.22 2.07
N GLY A 123 5.73 -1.04 3.29
CA GLY A 123 5.79 -2.04 4.36
C GLY A 123 5.08 -3.35 3.98
N LEU A 124 3.92 -3.26 3.33
CA LEU A 124 3.20 -4.42 2.83
C LEU A 124 3.94 -5.17 1.72
N HIS A 125 4.68 -4.46 0.85
CA HIS A 125 5.54 -5.12 -0.15
C HIS A 125 6.83 -5.66 0.46
N LEU A 126 7.29 -5.15 1.59
CA LEU A 126 8.45 -5.70 2.31
C LEU A 126 8.16 -7.10 2.87
N LEU A 127 6.94 -7.36 3.35
CA LEU A 127 6.55 -8.67 3.89
C LEU A 127 6.79 -9.87 2.96
N PRO A 128 6.31 -9.85 1.69
CA PRO A 128 6.49 -10.98 0.78
C PRO A 128 7.90 -11.03 0.19
N LEU A 129 8.72 -9.98 0.25
CA LEU A 129 10.03 -9.99 -0.39
C LEU A 129 10.96 -11.09 0.16
N PRO A 130 11.14 -11.28 1.47
CA PRO A 130 11.94 -12.38 2.00
C PRO A 130 11.44 -13.76 1.56
N SER A 131 10.12 -13.97 1.54
CA SER A 131 9.54 -15.26 1.13
C SER A 131 9.61 -15.48 -0.38
N MET A 132 9.50 -14.42 -1.19
CA MET A 132 9.72 -14.47 -2.65
C MET A 132 11.19 -14.76 -2.98
N VAL A 133 12.14 -14.10 -2.31
CA VAL A 133 13.58 -14.37 -2.47
C VAL A 133 13.88 -15.81 -2.07
N MET A 134 13.40 -16.27 -0.91
CA MET A 134 13.59 -17.65 -0.47
C MET A 134 12.92 -18.64 -1.44
N GLY A 135 11.73 -18.34 -1.95
CA GLY A 135 11.04 -19.17 -2.93
C GLY A 135 11.79 -19.27 -4.26
N GLU A 136 12.34 -18.16 -4.76
CA GLU A 136 13.17 -18.13 -5.97
C GLU A 136 14.49 -18.88 -5.76
N LEU A 137 15.14 -18.71 -4.60
CA LEU A 137 16.35 -19.47 -4.23
C LEU A 137 16.06 -20.97 -4.15
N LEU A 138 14.99 -21.38 -3.47
CA LEU A 138 14.57 -22.79 -3.40
C LEU A 138 14.27 -23.34 -4.80
N PHE A 139 13.62 -22.57 -5.65
CA PHE A 139 13.35 -23.00 -7.03
C PHE A 139 14.63 -23.13 -7.88
N TYR A 140 15.62 -22.27 -7.64
CA TYR A 140 16.90 -22.31 -8.33
C TYR A 140 17.79 -23.47 -7.86
N PHE A 141 17.81 -23.73 -6.55
CA PHE A 141 18.74 -24.68 -5.91
C PHE A 141 18.15 -26.06 -5.59
N SER A 142 16.84 -26.27 -5.67
CA SER A 142 16.21 -27.49 -5.16
C SER A 142 15.64 -28.45 -6.22
N PRO A 143 15.77 -29.78 -6.02
CA PRO A 143 14.98 -30.79 -6.75
C PRO A 143 13.46 -30.70 -6.49
N LEU A 144 13.01 -29.83 -5.58
CA LEU A 144 11.60 -29.57 -5.26
C LEU A 144 10.75 -29.07 -6.45
N LYS A 145 11.35 -28.73 -7.60
CA LYS A 145 10.62 -28.50 -8.86
C LYS A 145 9.62 -29.62 -9.18
N ILE A 146 9.92 -30.85 -8.77
CA ILE A 146 9.06 -32.04 -8.98
C ILE A 146 7.75 -31.93 -8.16
N PHE A 147 7.78 -31.30 -6.99
CA PHE A 147 6.62 -31.17 -6.09
C PHE A 147 5.80 -29.89 -6.30
N ALA A 148 6.28 -28.95 -7.12
CA ALA A 148 5.59 -27.69 -7.42
C ALA A 148 4.15 -27.85 -7.96
N PRO A 149 3.82 -28.83 -8.83
CA PRO A 149 2.45 -29.07 -9.27
C PRO A 149 1.51 -29.52 -8.14
N TRP A 150 2.05 -30.29 -7.18
CA TRP A 150 1.28 -30.82 -6.05
C TRP A 150 0.90 -29.71 -5.05
N LEU A 151 1.81 -28.77 -4.78
CA LEU A 151 1.51 -27.60 -3.95
C LEU A 151 0.42 -26.70 -4.58
N ARG A 152 0.44 -26.54 -5.91
CA ARG A 152 -0.49 -25.69 -6.65
C ARG A 152 -1.96 -26.12 -6.51
N SER A 153 -2.23 -27.42 -6.33
CA SER A 153 -3.61 -27.94 -6.17
C SER A 153 -4.19 -27.71 -4.77
N ARG A 154 -3.34 -27.59 -3.74
CA ARG A 154 -3.76 -27.39 -2.34
C ARG A 154 -3.67 -25.95 -1.84
N THR A 155 -3.25 -25.03 -2.70
CA THR A 155 -3.09 -23.59 -2.38
C THR A 155 -4.31 -22.99 -1.68
N PHE A 156 -5.52 -23.47 -2.00
CA PHE A 156 -6.76 -22.99 -1.40
C PHE A 156 -6.85 -23.23 0.12
N PHE A 157 -6.37 -24.38 0.62
CA PHE A 157 -6.40 -24.71 2.05
C PHE A 157 -5.33 -23.96 2.86
N ILE A 158 -4.23 -23.56 2.22
CA ILE A 158 -3.15 -22.78 2.85
C ILE A 158 -3.47 -21.27 2.83
N LEU A 159 -4.19 -20.81 1.80
CA LEU A 159 -4.58 -19.39 1.66
C LEU A 159 -5.61 -18.95 2.71
N ILE A 160 -6.50 -19.83 3.16
CA ILE A 160 -7.58 -19.46 4.11
C ILE A 160 -7.04 -19.01 5.48
N PRO A 161 -6.12 -19.73 6.16
CA PRO A 161 -5.51 -19.26 7.41
C PRO A 161 -4.71 -17.96 7.24
N ILE A 162 -4.02 -17.80 6.10
CA ILE A 162 -3.26 -16.60 5.78
C ILE A 162 -4.21 -15.40 5.60
N LEU A 163 -5.32 -15.58 4.90
CA LEU A 163 -6.37 -14.57 4.77
C LEU A 163 -6.96 -14.19 6.13
N PHE A 164 -7.16 -15.16 7.03
CA PHE A 164 -7.58 -14.86 8.41
C PHE A 164 -6.55 -14.03 9.17
N LEU A 165 -5.25 -14.36 9.07
CA LEU A 165 -4.16 -13.56 9.65
C LEU A 165 -4.09 -12.14 9.07
N LEU A 166 -4.30 -11.96 7.77
CA LEU A 166 -4.39 -10.64 7.13
C LEU A 166 -5.58 -9.80 7.66
N VAL A 167 -6.65 -10.47 8.12
CA VAL A 167 -7.82 -9.83 8.76
C VAL A 167 -7.59 -9.57 10.26
N THR A 168 -6.56 -10.13 10.89
CA THR A 168 -6.26 -9.78 12.30
C THR A 168 -5.55 -8.43 12.44
N PRO A 169 -5.66 -7.74 13.58
CA PRO A 169 -4.86 -6.53 13.89
C PRO A 169 -3.35 -6.82 14.04
N LEU A 170 -2.93 -8.08 13.88
CA LEU A 170 -1.53 -8.48 13.98
C LEU A 170 -0.65 -7.74 12.98
N LEU A 171 -1.13 -7.48 11.77
CA LEU A 171 -0.40 -6.66 10.78
C LEU A 171 -0.22 -5.21 11.25
N ASP A 172 -1.27 -4.63 11.84
CA ASP A 172 -1.20 -3.27 12.38
C ASP A 172 -0.20 -3.20 13.54
N ILE A 173 -0.09 -4.24 14.36
CA ILE A 173 0.88 -4.30 15.47
C ILE A 173 2.30 -4.54 14.94
N LEU A 174 2.48 -5.54 14.09
CA LEU A 174 3.80 -5.97 13.64
C LEU A 174 4.45 -4.97 12.68
N LEU A 175 3.71 -4.51 11.67
CA LEU A 175 4.22 -3.59 10.66
C LEU A 175 3.90 -2.15 11.01
N GLY A 176 2.65 -1.87 11.38
CA GLY A 176 2.24 -0.54 11.82
C GLY A 176 3.11 -0.09 12.98
N GLY A 177 3.05 -0.83 14.09
CA GLY A 177 3.78 -0.53 15.32
C GLY A 177 5.30 -0.45 15.18
N ASN A 178 5.94 -1.44 14.54
CA ASN A 178 7.41 -1.53 14.57
C ASN A 178 8.11 -0.85 13.40
N ILE A 179 7.43 -0.61 12.27
CA ILE A 179 8.07 -0.11 11.04
C ILE A 179 7.40 1.17 10.56
N VAL A 180 6.10 1.12 10.26
CA VAL A 180 5.40 2.21 9.58
C VAL A 180 5.28 3.43 10.50
N PHE A 181 4.83 3.27 11.74
CA PHE A 181 4.65 4.40 12.67
C PHE A 181 5.97 5.08 13.04
N PRO A 182 7.06 4.37 13.42
CA PRO A 182 8.32 5.02 13.75
C PRO A 182 8.92 5.77 12.55
N VAL A 183 8.86 5.19 11.34
CA VAL A 183 9.37 5.85 10.14
C VAL A 183 8.50 7.05 9.76
N TYR A 184 7.18 6.91 9.85
CA TYR A 184 6.25 8.00 9.60
C TYR A 184 6.46 9.17 10.58
N GLU A 185 6.66 8.88 11.86
CA GLU A 185 6.95 9.88 12.89
C GLU A 185 8.24 10.64 12.56
N GLN A 186 9.33 9.93 12.24
CA GLN A 186 10.59 10.55 11.83
C GLN A 186 10.42 11.45 10.60
N LEU A 187 9.72 10.98 9.57
CA LEU A 187 9.43 11.77 8.37
C LEU A 187 8.60 13.01 8.71
N ALA A 188 7.57 12.88 9.55
CA ALA A 188 6.77 14.03 9.97
C ALA A 188 7.61 15.04 10.76
N SER A 189 8.48 14.58 11.67
CA SER A 189 9.38 15.44 12.43
C SER A 189 10.38 16.18 11.54
N TRP A 190 10.95 15.50 10.54
CA TRP A 190 11.82 16.15 9.57
C TRP A 190 11.08 17.17 8.73
N ALA A 191 9.86 16.86 8.28
CA ALA A 191 9.06 17.79 7.49
C ALA A 191 8.77 19.09 8.24
N THR A 192 8.59 19.04 9.56
CA THR A 192 8.39 20.24 10.40
C THR A 192 9.66 21.01 10.73
N ALA A 193 10.84 20.44 10.47
CA ALA A 193 12.13 21.07 10.74
C ALA A 193 12.65 21.95 9.58
N PHE A 194 12.00 21.90 8.42
CA PHE A 194 12.28 22.69 7.22
C PHE A 194 11.23 23.79 7.01
#